data_AF-A0A413FI56-F1
#
_entry.id   AF-A0A413FI56-F1
#
_cell.length_a   1.000
_cell.length_b   1.000
_cell.length_c   1.000
_cell.angle_alpha   90.00
_cell.angle_beta   90.00
_cell.angle_gamma   90.00
#
_symmetry.space_group_name_H-M   'P 1'
#
loop_
_entity.id
_entity.type
_entity.pdbx_description
1 polymer ?
#
loop_
_entity_poly.entity_id
_entity_poly.type
_entity_poly.pdbx_seq_one_letter_code
_entity_poly.pdbx_strand_id
1 'polypeptide(L)'
;MSLKTNYKDDKFAGKRIYKMDTLEGGLVTLEDQTQYQEEGDIFSAADINATNTAVNSNTAGLSQAEKMIAGLQDKIVVNLPVSGWSGTAPFTQTIPLLGIKNTDNPIPGMLYPDNLTEDRKAQIDKSSNMITEIETLDGSLKVTCQFKRPTADLILVLKGVSL
;
A
#
# COMPACT_ATOMS: atom_id res chain seq x y z
N MET A 1 -2.78 19.05 0.60
CA MET A 1 -2.06 20.32 0.35
C MET A 1 -2.53 20.82 -1.01
N SER A 2 -3.01 22.06 -1.14
CA SER A 2 -3.46 22.58 -2.44
C SER A 2 -2.30 23.34 -3.07
N LEU A 3 -1.92 22.96 -4.29
CA LEU A 3 -0.93 23.70 -5.07
C LEU A 3 -1.58 24.97 -5.64
N LYS A 4 -0.80 26.04 -5.84
CA LYS A 4 -1.28 27.25 -6.52
C LYS A 4 -1.56 26.93 -7.98
N THR A 5 -2.72 27.35 -8.48
CA THR A 5 -3.18 27.05 -9.86
C THR A 5 -3.50 28.30 -10.68
N ASN A 6 -3.23 29.48 -10.14
CA ASN A 6 -3.63 30.76 -10.70
C ASN A 6 -2.47 31.75 -10.82
N TYR A 7 -1.27 31.25 -11.18
CA TYR A 7 -0.15 32.11 -11.53
C TYR A 7 -0.54 33.04 -12.67
N LYS A 8 -0.08 34.28 -12.59
CA LYS A 8 -0.29 35.31 -13.60
C LYS A 8 1.03 35.72 -14.23
N ASP A 9 0.98 36.05 -15.51
CA ASP A 9 2.10 36.66 -16.20
C ASP A 9 2.06 38.19 -16.04
N ASP A 10 3.23 38.81 -16.09
CA ASP A 10 3.32 40.26 -16.27
C ASP A 10 2.66 40.67 -17.59
N LYS A 11 1.81 41.70 -17.55
CA LYS A 11 1.22 42.32 -18.74
C LYS A 11 1.71 43.73 -18.88
N PHE A 12 2.30 44.05 -20.03
CA PHE A 12 2.80 45.37 -20.38
C PHE A 12 2.72 45.56 -21.89
N ALA A 13 2.72 46.82 -22.34
CA ALA A 13 2.70 47.14 -23.76
C ALA A 13 4.12 47.40 -24.27
N GLY A 14 4.45 46.86 -25.45
CA GLY A 14 5.76 47.08 -26.06
C GLY A 14 6.88 46.25 -25.42
N LYS A 15 8.07 46.83 -25.30
CA LYS A 15 9.26 46.17 -24.73
C LYS A 15 9.40 46.52 -23.25
N ARG A 16 9.99 45.61 -22.47
CA ARG A 16 10.45 45.95 -21.11
C ARG A 16 11.51 47.04 -21.17
N ILE A 17 11.44 47.97 -20.23
CA ILE A 17 12.30 49.15 -20.16
C ILE A 17 13.12 49.04 -18.88
N TYR A 18 14.44 49.17 -19.01
CA TYR A 18 15.37 49.14 -17.88
C TYR A 18 16.19 50.42 -17.86
N LYS A 19 16.39 50.98 -16.66
CA LYS A 19 17.43 51.97 -16.42
C LYS A 19 18.72 51.24 -16.07
N MET A 20 19.80 51.57 -16.78
CA MET A 20 21.12 51.00 -16.53
C MET A 20 22.00 52.04 -15.85
N ASP A 21 22.55 51.67 -14.69
CA ASP A 21 23.57 52.44 -14.00
C ASP A 21 24.88 51.64 -13.98
N THR A 22 25.99 52.28 -14.35
CA THR A 22 27.32 51.63 -14.37
C THR A 22 28.00 51.86 -13.02
N LEU A 23 28.47 50.77 -12.42
CA LEU A 23 29.17 50.76 -11.14
C LEU A 23 30.69 50.75 -11.35
N GLU A 24 31.42 51.04 -10.28
CA GLU A 24 32.88 50.89 -10.25
C GLU A 24 33.29 49.44 -10.55
N GLY A 25 34.40 49.24 -11.24
CA GLY A 25 34.84 47.92 -11.69
C GLY A 25 34.10 47.36 -12.92
N GLY A 26 33.24 48.16 -13.56
CA GLY A 26 32.56 47.78 -14.82
C GLY A 26 31.33 46.89 -14.63
N LEU A 27 30.85 46.72 -13.40
CA LEU A 27 29.57 46.08 -13.12
C LEU A 27 28.42 47.02 -13.48
N VAL A 28 27.22 46.47 -13.72
CA VAL A 28 26.02 47.26 -14.03
C VAL A 28 24.84 46.81 -13.17
N THR A 29 23.99 47.75 -12.80
CA THR A 29 22.66 47.47 -12.23
C THR A 29 21.59 47.79 -13.26
N LEU A 30 20.57 46.95 -13.31
CA LEU A 30 19.39 47.15 -14.15
C LEU A 30 18.18 47.32 -13.24
N GLU A 31 17.62 48.51 -13.24
CA GLU A 31 16.36 48.81 -12.55
C GLU A 31 15.22 48.68 -13.57
N ASP A 32 14.24 47.83 -13.30
CA ASP A 32 13.05 47.71 -14.14
C ASP A 32 12.20 48.97 -14.01
N GLN A 33 11.94 49.65 -15.12
CA GLN A 33 11.10 50.86 -15.24
C GLN A 33 9.90 50.60 -16.17
N THR A 34 9.60 49.35 -16.46
CA THR A 34 8.47 48.96 -17.31
C THR A 34 7.17 49.36 -16.65
N GLN A 35 6.28 50.02 -17.40
CA GLN A 35 4.92 50.29 -16.93
C GLN A 35 4.05 49.06 -17.15
N TYR A 36 3.81 48.32 -16.07
CA TYR A 36 2.95 47.14 -16.06
C TYR A 36 1.47 47.53 -15.96
N GLN A 37 0.65 46.88 -16.78
CA GLN A 37 -0.81 46.86 -16.63
C GLN A 37 -1.24 45.83 -15.59
N GLU A 38 -0.47 44.75 -15.45
CA GLU A 38 -0.63 43.71 -14.44
C GLU A 38 0.76 43.19 -14.08
N GLU A 39 1.07 43.12 -12.80
CA GLU A 39 2.26 42.42 -12.29
C GLU A 39 1.90 40.96 -12.05
N GLY A 40 2.73 40.08 -12.61
CA GLY A 40 2.61 38.64 -12.52
C GLY A 40 3.11 38.08 -11.19
N ASP A 41 2.91 36.78 -11.02
CA ASP A 41 3.44 36.04 -9.89
C ASP A 41 4.86 35.53 -10.18
N ILE A 42 5.73 35.59 -9.19
CA ILE A 42 7.03 34.93 -9.28
C ILE A 42 6.84 33.42 -9.17
N PHE A 43 7.25 32.67 -10.19
CA PHE A 43 7.44 31.23 -10.08
C PHE A 43 8.85 30.93 -9.55
N SER A 44 8.93 30.36 -8.35
CA SER A 44 10.17 30.18 -7.62
C SER A 44 10.54 28.70 -7.43
N ALA A 45 11.76 28.48 -6.94
CA ALA A 45 12.20 27.15 -6.51
C ALA A 45 11.27 26.57 -5.43
N ALA A 46 10.65 27.40 -4.59
CA ALA A 46 9.72 26.94 -3.57
C ALA A 46 8.47 26.31 -4.18
N ASP A 47 7.93 26.89 -5.25
CA ASP A 47 6.71 26.43 -5.93
C ASP A 47 6.92 25.06 -6.59
N ILE A 48 8.03 24.90 -7.32
CA ILE A 48 8.37 23.62 -7.95
C ILE A 48 8.73 22.56 -6.90
N ASN A 49 9.40 22.93 -5.81
CA ASN A 49 9.72 21.99 -4.74
C ASN A 49 8.47 21.50 -3.99
N ALA A 50 7.48 22.37 -3.79
CA ALA A 50 6.18 21.98 -3.25
C ALA A 50 5.48 20.98 -4.18
N THR A 51 5.52 21.22 -5.49
CA THR A 51 4.96 20.32 -6.51
C THR A 51 5.67 18.97 -6.51
N ASN A 52 7.01 18.96 -6.54
CA ASN A 52 7.82 17.74 -6.50
C ASN A 52 7.55 16.92 -5.23
N THR A 53 7.41 17.59 -4.08
CA THR A 53 7.07 16.94 -2.81
C THR A 53 5.71 16.26 -2.88
N ALA A 54 4.71 16.94 -3.45
CA ALA A 54 3.38 16.37 -3.64
C ALA A 54 3.39 15.18 -4.61
N VAL A 55 4.10 15.30 -5.74
CA VAL A 55 4.24 14.23 -6.73
C VAL A 55 4.93 13.01 -6.13
N ASN A 56 6.07 13.20 -5.45
CA ASN A 56 6.79 12.09 -4.80
C ASN A 56 5.93 11.39 -3.75
N SER A 57 5.15 12.15 -2.97
CA SER A 57 4.21 11.59 -2.00
C SER A 57 3.12 10.75 -2.68
N ASN A 58 2.56 11.26 -3.79
CA ASN A 58 1.57 10.53 -4.58
C ASN A 58 2.17 9.26 -5.20
N THR A 59 3.38 9.31 -5.77
CA THR A 59 4.08 8.15 -6.31
C THR A 59 4.29 7.08 -5.25
N ALA A 60 4.75 7.45 -4.05
CA ALA A 60 4.91 6.51 -2.94
C ALA A 60 3.57 5.88 -2.52
N GLY A 61 2.50 6.69 -2.42
CA GLY A 61 1.16 6.21 -2.12
C GLY A 61 0.59 5.26 -3.17
N LEU A 62 0.80 5.55 -4.46
CA LEU A 62 0.38 4.70 -5.57
C LEU A 62 1.13 3.36 -5.55
N SER A 63 2.44 3.36 -5.36
CA SER A 63 3.21 2.11 -5.24
C SER A 63 2.77 1.26 -4.04
N GLN A 64 2.33 1.89 -2.95
CA GLN A 64 1.76 1.16 -1.83
C GLN A 64 0.39 0.56 -2.18
N ALA A 65 -0.48 1.32 -2.86
CA ALA A 65 -1.77 0.84 -3.32
C ALA A 65 -1.64 -0.34 -4.31
N GLU A 66 -0.68 -0.28 -5.24
CA GLU A 66 -0.37 -1.38 -6.18
C GLU A 66 -0.03 -2.68 -5.44
N LYS A 67 0.82 -2.60 -4.40
CA LYS A 67 1.16 -3.76 -3.56
C LYS A 67 -0.06 -4.32 -2.81
N MET A 68 -0.91 -3.44 -2.28
CA MET A 68 -2.15 -3.87 -1.61
C MET A 68 -3.11 -4.57 -2.59
N ILE A 69 -3.28 -4.02 -3.80
CA ILE A 69 -4.13 -4.61 -4.84
C ILE A 69 -3.58 -5.97 -5.27
N ALA A 70 -2.27 -6.07 -5.49
CA ALA A 70 -1.62 -7.33 -5.82
C ALA A 70 -1.85 -8.39 -4.72
N GLY A 71 -1.69 -8.02 -3.44
CA GLY A 71 -1.95 -8.91 -2.31
C GLY A 71 -3.43 -9.30 -2.10
N LEU A 72 -4.38 -8.57 -2.69
CA LEU A 72 -5.80 -8.93 -2.68
C LEU A 72 -6.18 -9.87 -3.84
N GLN A 73 -5.50 -9.73 -4.98
CA GLN A 73 -5.68 -10.58 -6.15
C GLN A 73 -4.99 -11.92 -5.97
N ASP A 74 -3.77 -11.91 -5.42
CA ASP A 74 -3.05 -13.12 -5.09
C ASP A 74 -3.68 -13.80 -3.87
N LYS A 75 -3.55 -15.12 -3.81
CA LYS A 75 -4.03 -15.92 -2.68
C LYS A 75 -2.94 -16.90 -2.29
N ILE A 76 -2.54 -16.83 -1.04
CA ILE A 76 -1.63 -17.82 -0.48
C ILE A 76 -2.47 -19.01 -0.06
N VAL A 77 -2.17 -20.19 -0.61
CA VAL A 77 -2.85 -21.43 -0.27
C VAL A 77 -2.10 -22.12 0.86
N VAL A 78 -2.79 -22.38 1.98
CA VAL A 78 -2.24 -23.05 3.15
C VAL A 78 -2.98 -24.37 3.37
N ASN A 79 -2.26 -25.48 3.34
CA ASN A 79 -2.81 -26.79 3.62
C ASN A 79 -2.71 -27.12 5.11
N LEU A 80 -3.82 -27.56 5.69
CA LEU A 80 -3.94 -28.01 7.07
C LEU A 80 -4.39 -29.47 7.07
N PRO A 81 -3.45 -30.43 6.95
CA PRO A 81 -3.79 -31.84 7.04
C PRO A 81 -4.39 -32.18 8.41
N VAL A 82 -5.34 -33.12 8.43
CA VAL A 82 -5.98 -33.64 9.65
C VAL A 82 -4.96 -34.23 10.62
N SER A 83 -3.90 -34.85 10.08
CA SER A 83 -2.82 -35.45 10.86
C SER A 83 -1.92 -34.43 11.54
N GLY A 84 -1.89 -33.18 11.09
CA GLY A 84 -1.03 -32.12 11.62
C GLY A 84 -1.55 -31.44 12.88
N TRP A 85 -2.79 -31.72 13.30
CA TRP A 85 -3.34 -31.19 14.54
C TRP A 85 -2.76 -31.89 15.78
N SER A 86 -2.47 -31.11 16.82
CA SER A 86 -2.07 -31.64 18.13
C SER A 86 -3.12 -32.60 18.73
N GLY A 87 -2.70 -33.40 19.73
CA GLY A 87 -3.53 -34.46 20.31
C GLY A 87 -4.52 -34.00 21.39
N THR A 88 -4.32 -32.82 21.98
CA THR A 88 -5.10 -32.31 23.12
C THR A 88 -5.50 -30.87 22.90
N ALA A 89 -6.65 -30.46 23.44
CA ALA A 89 -7.11 -29.07 23.39
C ALA A 89 -6.18 -28.12 24.18
N PRO A 90 -5.95 -26.88 23.71
CA PRO A 90 -6.35 -26.36 22.40
C PRO A 90 -5.63 -27.09 21.26
N PHE A 91 -6.38 -27.47 20.23
CA PHE A 91 -5.82 -28.18 19.08
C PHE A 91 -5.12 -27.17 18.19
N THR A 92 -3.83 -27.36 17.95
CA THR A 92 -3.03 -26.40 17.18
C THR A 92 -2.32 -27.07 16.02
N GLN A 93 -2.08 -26.30 14.97
CA GLN A 93 -1.25 -26.66 13.85
C GLN A 93 -0.47 -25.42 13.40
N THR A 94 0.85 -25.57 13.23
CA THR A 94 1.73 -24.49 12.77
C THR A 94 2.29 -24.86 11.40
N ILE A 95 2.07 -24.01 10.41
CA ILE A 95 2.50 -24.22 9.03
C ILE A 95 3.63 -23.23 8.70
N PRO A 96 4.79 -23.70 8.22
CA PRO A 96 5.83 -22.81 7.70
C PRO A 96 5.29 -22.00 6.52
N LEU A 97 5.50 -20.70 6.56
CA LEU A 97 5.09 -19.77 5.52
C LEU A 97 6.13 -18.67 5.39
N LEU A 98 7.15 -18.91 4.59
CA LEU A 98 8.28 -17.99 4.42
C LEU A 98 7.80 -16.62 3.93
N GLY A 99 8.30 -15.55 4.54
CA GLY A 99 7.96 -14.17 4.18
C GLY A 99 6.85 -13.54 5.03
N ILE A 100 6.01 -14.33 5.70
CA ILE A 100 4.93 -13.78 6.55
C ILE A 100 5.52 -13.20 7.83
N LYS A 101 4.94 -12.12 8.33
CA LYS A 101 5.34 -11.41 9.55
C LYS A 101 4.25 -11.50 10.60
N ASN A 102 4.62 -11.39 11.87
CA ASN A 102 3.66 -11.29 12.98
C ASN A 102 2.76 -10.04 12.94
N THR A 103 3.09 -9.04 12.12
CA THR A 103 2.28 -7.85 11.89
C THR A 103 1.28 -8.00 10.75
N ASP A 104 1.37 -9.07 9.97
CA ASP A 104 0.45 -9.30 8.86
C ASP A 104 -0.91 -9.73 9.38
N ASN A 105 -1.99 -9.19 8.81
CA ASN A 105 -3.36 -9.51 9.21
C ASN A 105 -4.18 -9.96 7.98
N PRO A 106 -3.96 -11.18 7.48
CA PRO A 106 -4.66 -11.69 6.32
C PRO A 106 -6.15 -11.89 6.58
N ILE A 107 -6.95 -11.83 5.53
CA ILE A 107 -8.34 -12.28 5.55
C ILE A 107 -8.34 -13.77 5.18
N PRO A 108 -8.65 -14.68 6.13
CA PRO A 108 -8.73 -16.10 5.84
C PRO A 108 -10.03 -16.42 5.10
N GLY A 109 -9.91 -17.23 4.06
CA GLY A 109 -11.03 -17.91 3.40
C GLY A 109 -10.78 -19.41 3.35
N MET A 110 -11.82 -20.15 3.02
CA MET A 110 -11.73 -21.60 2.81
C MET A 110 -11.75 -21.90 1.31
N LEU A 111 -10.92 -22.84 0.88
CA LEU A 111 -10.92 -23.40 -0.46
C LEU A 111 -11.31 -24.87 -0.40
N TYR A 112 -12.22 -25.29 -1.29
CA TYR A 112 -12.53 -26.71 -1.45
C TYR A 112 -11.58 -27.36 -2.46
N PRO A 113 -11.22 -28.64 -2.25
CA PRO A 113 -10.49 -29.43 -3.25
C PRO A 113 -11.34 -29.73 -4.48
N ASP A 114 -10.71 -29.94 -5.64
CA ASP A 114 -11.40 -30.14 -6.93
C ASP A 114 -12.32 -31.38 -6.96
N ASN A 115 -11.94 -32.45 -6.27
CA ASN A 115 -12.71 -33.69 -6.15
C ASN A 115 -13.69 -33.65 -4.95
N LEU A 116 -14.57 -32.65 -4.94
CA LEU A 116 -15.54 -32.43 -3.88
C LEU A 116 -16.78 -33.33 -4.03
N THR A 117 -17.17 -34.01 -2.95
CA THR A 117 -18.47 -34.67 -2.79
C THR A 117 -19.27 -33.95 -1.70
N GLU A 118 -20.59 -34.15 -1.63
CA GLU A 118 -21.43 -33.55 -0.58
C GLU A 118 -20.97 -33.94 0.83
N ASP A 119 -20.70 -35.23 1.05
CA ASP A 119 -20.20 -35.73 2.34
C ASP A 119 -18.86 -35.08 2.72
N ARG A 120 -17.95 -34.96 1.76
CA ARG A 120 -16.64 -34.33 2.00
C ARG A 120 -16.79 -32.83 2.26
N LYS A 121 -17.66 -32.14 1.53
CA LYS A 121 -17.98 -30.73 1.78
C LYS A 121 -18.51 -30.54 3.20
N ALA A 122 -19.46 -31.36 3.63
CA ALA A 122 -20.03 -31.28 4.98
C ALA A 122 -18.98 -31.54 6.08
N GLN A 123 -18.03 -32.45 5.85
CA GLN A 123 -16.91 -32.69 6.79
C GLN A 123 -15.93 -31.52 6.85
N ILE A 124 -15.60 -30.92 5.69
CA ILE A 124 -14.75 -29.74 5.58
C ILE A 124 -15.42 -28.55 6.28
N ASP A 125 -16.71 -28.29 6.01
CA ASP A 125 -17.47 -27.19 6.63
C ASP A 125 -17.56 -27.33 8.15
N LYS A 126 -17.78 -28.56 8.65
CA LYS A 126 -17.77 -28.81 10.09
C LYS A 126 -16.41 -28.56 10.69
N SER A 127 -15.35 -29.01 10.03
CA SER A 127 -13.96 -28.91 10.49
C SER A 127 -13.44 -27.46 10.46
N SER A 128 -13.78 -26.68 9.42
CA SER A 128 -13.37 -25.29 9.29
C SER A 128 -14.05 -24.40 10.33
N ASN A 129 -15.32 -24.67 10.67
CA ASN A 129 -16.03 -23.99 11.76
C ASN A 129 -15.47 -24.28 13.17
N MET A 130 -14.49 -25.18 13.31
CA MET A 130 -13.80 -25.42 14.59
C MET A 130 -12.62 -24.46 14.80
N ILE A 131 -12.16 -23.77 13.74
CA ILE A 131 -11.07 -22.79 13.83
C ILE A 131 -11.56 -21.60 14.65
N THR A 132 -10.86 -21.33 15.75
CA THR A 132 -11.18 -20.23 16.66
C THR A 132 -10.21 -19.07 16.50
N GLU A 133 -8.99 -19.32 16.02
CA GLU A 133 -7.95 -18.31 15.86
C GLU A 133 -6.97 -18.68 14.76
N ILE A 134 -6.53 -17.68 14.00
CA ILE A 134 -5.43 -17.75 13.04
C ILE A 134 -4.47 -16.63 13.41
N GLU A 135 -3.26 -17.01 13.80
CA GLU A 135 -2.19 -16.13 14.26
C GLU A 135 -1.05 -16.15 13.24
N THR A 136 -0.63 -14.98 12.79
CA THR A 136 0.58 -14.81 11.98
C THR A 136 1.79 -14.70 12.89
N LEU A 137 2.84 -15.44 12.57
CA LEU A 137 4.12 -15.43 13.26
C LEU A 137 5.21 -15.14 12.23
N ASP A 138 6.40 -14.73 12.64
CA ASP A 138 7.50 -14.53 11.69
C ASP A 138 7.88 -15.87 11.02
N GLY A 139 7.58 -15.98 9.72
CA GLY A 139 7.84 -17.16 8.89
C GLY A 139 6.87 -18.33 9.08
N SER A 140 5.77 -18.17 9.83
CA SER A 140 4.78 -19.25 9.98
C SER A 140 3.37 -18.76 10.30
N LEU A 141 2.39 -19.63 10.08
CA LEU A 141 1.00 -19.43 10.44
C LEU A 141 0.61 -20.45 11.52
N LYS A 142 0.06 -20.00 12.64
CA LYS A 142 -0.49 -20.88 13.68
C LYS A 142 -2.01 -20.83 13.63
N VAL A 143 -2.64 -21.99 13.53
CA VAL A 143 -4.09 -22.15 13.53
C VAL A 143 -4.51 -22.90 14.78
N THR A 144 -5.51 -22.37 15.48
CA THR A 144 -6.02 -22.92 16.74
C THR A 144 -7.49 -23.28 16.60
N CYS A 145 -7.84 -24.47 17.08
CA CYS A 145 -9.21 -24.90 17.35
C CYS A 145 -9.36 -25.17 18.85
N GLN A 146 -10.05 -24.28 19.58
CA GLN A 146 -10.10 -24.34 21.04
C GLN A 146 -10.81 -25.58 21.58
N PHE A 147 -11.91 -26.01 20.94
CA PHE A 147 -12.87 -26.93 21.55
C PHE A 147 -12.94 -28.30 20.90
N LYS A 148 -12.77 -28.38 19.57
CA LYS A 148 -12.89 -29.62 18.79
C LYS A 148 -11.76 -29.73 17.80
N ARG A 149 -11.25 -30.95 17.66
CA ARG A 149 -10.22 -31.27 16.68
C ARG A 149 -10.86 -31.45 15.30
N PRO A 150 -10.36 -30.78 14.26
CA PRO A 150 -10.78 -31.04 12.88
C PRO A 150 -10.60 -32.51 12.50
N THR A 151 -11.53 -33.03 11.69
CA THR A 151 -11.53 -34.44 11.25
C THR A 151 -11.33 -34.59 9.74
N ALA A 152 -11.18 -33.49 9.02
CA ALA A 152 -10.91 -33.44 7.59
C ALA A 152 -9.70 -32.56 7.31
N ASP A 153 -9.01 -32.83 6.19
CA ASP A 153 -8.02 -31.92 5.65
C ASP A 153 -8.69 -30.61 5.24
N LEU A 154 -8.09 -29.49 5.61
CA LEU A 154 -8.57 -28.16 5.27
C LEU A 154 -7.58 -27.45 4.35
N ILE A 155 -8.09 -26.61 3.46
CA ILE A 155 -7.30 -25.71 2.64
C ILE A 155 -7.77 -24.30 2.94
N LEU A 156 -6.88 -23.48 3.50
CA LEU A 156 -7.12 -22.06 3.69
C LEU A 156 -6.53 -21.25 2.54
N VAL A 157 -7.19 -20.15 2.23
CA VAL A 157 -6.64 -19.09 1.39
C VAL A 157 -6.45 -17.85 2.23
N LEU A 158 -5.25 -17.29 2.24
CA LEU A 158 -4.96 -16.03 2.89
C LEU A 158 -4.91 -14.95 1.81
N LYS A 159 -5.73 -13.90 2.00
CA LYS A 159 -5.75 -12.71 1.15
C LYS A 159 -5.30 -11.48 1.93
N GLY A 160 -4.83 -10.47 1.22
CA GLY A 160 -4.39 -9.20 1.81
C GLY A 160 -2.96 -9.25 2.36
N VAL A 161 -2.20 -10.28 1.98
CA VAL A 161 -0.80 -10.49 2.36
C VAL A 161 -0.03 -10.92 1.11
N SER A 162 1.22 -10.48 1.01
CA SER A 162 2.14 -10.81 -0.09
C SER A 162 3.47 -11.20 0.56
N LEU A 163 3.98 -12.39 0.21
CA LEU A 163 5.19 -13.00 0.78
C LEU A 163 6.44 -12.68 -0.03
#